data_AF-A0A0W8FZK0-F1
#
_entry.id   AF-A0A0W8FZK0-F1
#
_cell.length_a   1.000
_cell.length_b   1.000
_cell.length_c   1.000
_cell.angle_alpha   90.00
_cell.angle_beta   90.00
_cell.angle_gamma   90.00
#
_symmetry.space_group_name_H-M   'P 1'
#
loop_
_entity.id
_entity.type
_entity.pdbx_description
1 polymer ?
#
loop_
_entity_poly.entity_id
_entity_poly.type
_entity_poly.pdbx_seq_one_letter_code
_entity_poly.pdbx_strand_id
1 'polypeptide(L)' 'MRIKISRKESKEPVYWLSLIMCNEDQETERDELIQEGTELMKIFGAILEKSK' A
#
# COMPACT_ATOMS: atom_id res chain seq x y z
N MET A 1 1.55 -18.74 -0.63
CA MET A 1 2.52 -18.04 0.25
C MET A 1 2.96 -16.69 -0.30
N ARG A 2 3.45 -16.61 -1.55
CA ARG A 2 3.97 -15.36 -2.16
C ARG A 2 3.00 -14.18 -2.12
N ILE A 3 1.73 -14.38 -2.49
CA ILE A 3 0.72 -13.31 -2.46
C ILE A 3 0.46 -12.74 -1.04
N LYS A 4 0.63 -13.57 0.01
CA LYS A 4 0.51 -13.11 1.40
C LYS A 4 1.71 -12.24 1.80
N ILE A 5 2.89 -12.52 1.23
CA ILE A 5 4.10 -11.71 1.42
C ILE A 5 3.94 -10.38 0.66
N SER A 6 3.55 -10.40 -0.61
CA SER A 6 3.30 -9.18 -1.40
C SER A 6 2.26 -8.26 -0.73
N ARG A 7 1.18 -8.82 -0.16
CA ARG A 7 0.22 -8.03 0.63
C ARG A 7 0.81 -7.39 1.89
N LYS A 8 1.77 -8.05 2.54
CA LYS A 8 2.49 -7.46 3.69
C LYS A 8 3.46 -6.37 3.22
N GLU A 9 4.21 -6.64 2.15
CA GLU A 9 5.17 -5.69 1.56
C GLU A 9 4.48 -4.42 1.05
N SER A 10 3.25 -4.47 0.53
CA SER A 10 2.48 -3.26 0.18
C SER A 10 1.99 -2.45 1.38
N LYS A 11 1.89 -3.05 2.57
CA LYS A 11 1.42 -2.37 3.78
C LYS A 11 2.51 -1.51 4.42
N GLU A 12 3.75 -1.96 4.36
CA GLU A 12 4.90 -1.27 4.95
C GLU A 12 5.11 0.15 4.39
N PRO A 13 5.21 0.39 3.06
CA PRO A 13 5.42 1.74 2.52
C PRO A 13 4.24 2.66 2.83
N VAL A 14 3.00 2.17 2.77
CA VAL A 14 1.80 2.96 3.17
C VAL A 14 1.90 3.40 4.63
N TYR A 15 2.34 2.51 5.52
CA TYR A 15 2.54 2.85 6.92
C TYR A 15 3.67 3.88 7.08
N TRP A 16 4.80 3.70 6.41
CA TRP A 16 5.90 4.67 6.45
C TRP A 16 5.48 6.04 5.94
N LEU A 17 4.78 6.10 4.79
CA LEU A 17 4.25 7.34 4.22
C LEU A 17 3.28 8.04 5.18
N SER A 18 2.47 7.28 5.94
CA SER A 18 1.55 7.87 6.93
C SER A 18 2.23 8.48 8.16
N LEU A 19 3.51 8.17 8.40
CA LEU A 19 4.26 8.61 9.58
C LEU A 19 5.24 9.75 9.28
N ILE A 20 5.68 9.87 8.03
CA ILE A 20 6.64 10.91 7.65
C ILE A 20 5.91 12.24 7.41
N MET A 21 6.54 13.34 7.81
CA MET A 21 6.13 14.67 7.37
C MET A 21 6.76 14.94 6.01
N CYS A 22 5.93 15.33 5.05
CA CYS A 22 6.38 15.76 3.73
C CYS A 22 6.35 17.30 3.66
N ASN A 23 7.12 17.85 2.73
CA ASN A 23 6.97 19.27 2.37
C ASN A 23 5.65 19.46 1.59
N GLU A 24 5.11 20.68 1.56
CA GLU A 24 3.82 20.97 0.90
C GLU A 24 3.77 20.51 -0.57
N ASP A 25 4.89 20.59 -1.29
CA ASP A 25 5.02 20.15 -2.68
C ASP A 25 4.97 18.62 -2.86
N GLN A 26 5.21 17.87 -1.79
CA GLN A 26 5.26 16.41 -1.77
C GLN A 26 4.02 15.77 -1.09
N GLU A 27 3.15 16.56 -0.46
CA GLU A 27 1.93 16.07 0.19
C GLU A 27 0.99 15.38 -0.81
N THR A 28 0.85 15.94 -2.01
CA THR A 28 0.01 15.35 -3.07
C THR A 28 0.56 14.00 -3.50
N GLU A 29 1.86 13.92 -3.77
CA GLU A 29 2.52 12.66 -4.16
C GLU A 29 2.43 11.62 -3.03
N ARG A 30 2.59 12.03 -1.77
CA ARG A 30 2.43 11.14 -0.62
C ARG A 30 1.04 10.53 -0.58
N ASP A 31 0.00 11.34 -0.75
CA ASP A 31 -1.39 10.89 -0.71
C ASP A 31 -1.70 9.95 -1.90
N GLU A 32 -1.19 10.25 -3.09
CA GLU A 32 -1.27 9.37 -4.27
C GLU A 32 -0.60 8.01 -4.02
N LEU A 33 0.61 7.99 -3.45
CA LEU A 33 1.35 6.77 -3.12
C LEU A 33 0.65 5.94 -2.02
N ILE A 34 0.07 6.60 -1.01
CA ILE A 34 -0.75 5.95 0.02
C ILE A 34 -1.99 5.29 -0.61
N GLN A 35 -2.65 6.00 -1.54
CA GLN A 35 -3.80 5.48 -2.26
C GLN A 35 -3.40 4.25 -3.10
N GLU A 36 -2.35 4.35 -3.91
CA GLU A 36 -1.86 3.26 -4.76
C GLU A 36 -1.51 2.02 -3.93
N GLY A 37 -0.73 2.20 -2.85
CA GLY A 37 -0.39 1.08 -1.95
C GLY A 37 -1.62 0.43 -1.31
N THR A 38 -2.66 1.22 -1.01
CA THR A 38 -3.94 0.71 -0.51
C THR A 38 -4.71 -0.08 -1.56
N GLU A 39 -4.71 0.35 -2.81
CA GLU A 39 -5.31 -0.36 -3.93
C GLU A 39 -4.61 -1.70 -4.19
N LEU A 40 -3.27 -1.72 -4.15
CA LEU A 40 -2.49 -2.96 -4.24
C LEU A 40 -2.86 -3.95 -3.12
N MET A 41 -3.00 -3.48 -1.87
CA MET A 41 -3.45 -4.33 -0.76
C MET A 41 -4.85 -4.93 -1.00
N LYS A 42 -5.78 -4.18 -1.63
CA LYS A 42 -7.12 -4.67 -1.99
C LYS A 42 -7.04 -5.70 -3.11
N ILE A 43 -6.27 -5.45 -4.16
CA ILE A 43 -6.06 -6.38 -5.29
C ILE A 43 -5.48 -7.70 -4.78
N PHE A 44 -4.41 -7.64 -3.96
CA PHE A 44 -3.80 -8.85 -3.39
C PHE A 44 -4.75 -9.58 -2.42
N GLY A 45 -5.58 -8.84 -1.68
CA GLY A 45 -6.67 -9.41 -0.87
C GLY A 45 -7.68 -10.19 -1.72
N ALA A 46 -8.14 -9.60 -2.82
CA ALA A 46 -9.08 -10.24 -3.74
C ALA A 46 -8.49 -11.49 -4.41
N ILE A 47 -7.22 -11.44 -4.84
CA ILE A 47 -6.51 -12.61 -5.39
C ILE A 47 -6.42 -13.72 -4.35
N LEU A 48 -6.08 -13.37 -3.10
CA LEU A 48 -5.96 -14.34 -2.02
C LEU A 48 -7.30 -15.03 -1.72
N GLU A 49 -8.40 -14.28 -1.67
CA GLU A 49 -9.75 -14.84 -1.44
C GLU A 49 -10.21 -15.74 -2.59
N LYS A 50 -9.93 -15.36 -3.85
CA LYS A 50 -10.25 -16.20 -5.01
C LYS A 50 -9.37 -17.44 -5.17
N SER A 51 -8.24 -17.50 -4.46
CA SER A 51 -7.30 -18.63 -4.51
C SER A 51 -7.42 -19.57 -3.31
N LYS A 52 -8.42 -19.34 -2.43
CA LYS A 52 -8.86 -20.32 -1.42
C LYS A 52 -9.70 -21.40 -2.06
#